data_AF-A0A3R9P9T0-F1
#
_entry.id   AF-A0A3R9P9T0-F1
#
_cell.length_a   1.000
_cell.length_b   1.000
_cell.length_c   1.000
_cell.angle_alpha   90.00
_cell.angle_beta   90.00
_cell.angle_gamma   90.00
#
_symmetry.space_group_name_H-M   'P 1'
#
loop_
_entity.id
_entity.type
_entity.pdbx_description
1 polymer ?
#
loop_
_entity_poly.entity_id
_entity_poly.type
_entity_poly.pdbx_seq_one_letter_code
_entity_poly.pdbx_strand_id
1 'polypeptide(L)'
;MGEKGAIMPVMLMVCFLFSALLLFQITVYINEKHNVTKEEEILTLEWLLRNAEQEWVKQIEVTGIDERTITLPSGTVRFELLSKNKNHVRVKIIAKDNNGKKRHHYLNMEGNNDTNE
;
A
#
# COMPACT_ATOMS: atom_id res chain seq x y z
N MET A 1 32.58 -34.27 46.78
CA MET A 1 32.60 -35.03 45.50
C MET A 1 31.29 -34.88 44.67
N GLY A 2 30.49 -33.80 44.84
CA GLY A 2 29.17 -33.67 44.19
C GLY A 2 29.01 -32.57 43.14
N GLU A 3 29.99 -31.69 42.97
CA GLU A 3 29.78 -30.45 42.17
C GLU A 3 30.02 -30.62 40.66
N LYS A 4 30.74 -31.67 40.24
CA LYS A 4 31.08 -31.86 38.81
C LYS A 4 29.92 -32.38 37.94
N GLY A 5 28.85 -32.92 38.54
CA GLY A 5 27.70 -33.46 37.81
C GLY A 5 26.63 -32.43 37.45
N ALA A 6 26.48 -31.37 38.25
CA ALA A 6 25.41 -30.37 38.08
C ALA A 6 25.76 -29.27 37.05
N ILE A 7 27.02 -29.12 36.68
CA ILE A 7 27.48 -28.06 35.76
C ILE A 7 26.99 -28.29 34.32
N MET A 8 26.99 -29.54 33.86
CA MET A 8 26.59 -29.91 32.50
C MET A 8 25.11 -29.57 32.18
N PRO A 9 24.11 -29.94 33.01
CA PRO A 9 22.72 -29.57 32.73
C PRO A 9 22.48 -28.06 32.83
N VAL A 10 23.18 -27.35 33.72
CA VAL A 10 23.07 -25.88 33.81
C VAL A 10 23.58 -25.22 32.53
N MET A 11 24.72 -25.65 32.00
CA MET A 11 25.23 -25.14 30.73
C MET A 11 24.27 -25.42 29.56
N LEU A 12 23.62 -26.59 29.54
CA LEU A 12 22.60 -26.89 28.53
C LEU A 12 21.37 -25.99 28.66
N MET A 13 20.90 -25.71 29.87
CA MET A 13 19.79 -24.78 30.09
C MET A 13 20.15 -23.36 29.62
N VAL A 14 21.37 -22.91 29.91
CA VAL A 14 21.84 -21.59 29.47
C VAL A 14 21.98 -21.53 27.94
N CYS A 15 22.56 -22.55 27.30
CA CYS A 15 22.63 -22.64 25.85
C CYS A 15 21.24 -22.66 25.19
N PHE A 16 20.29 -23.39 25.78
CA PHE A 16 18.91 -23.42 25.30
C PHE A 16 18.25 -22.06 25.42
N LEU A 17 18.44 -21.36 26.54
CA LEU A 17 17.94 -20.00 26.74
C LEU A 17 18.49 -19.04 25.68
N PHE A 18 19.80 -19.07 25.41
CA PHE A 18 20.41 -18.24 24.37
C PHE A 18 19.88 -18.60 22.97
N SER A 19 19.71 -19.88 22.67
CA SER A 19 19.15 -20.31 21.39
C SER A 19 17.71 -19.81 21.21
N ALA A 20 16.87 -19.91 22.25
CA ALA A 20 15.50 -19.39 22.23
C ALA A 20 15.46 -17.87 22.04
N LEU A 21 16.34 -17.12 22.72
CA LEU A 21 16.46 -15.67 22.55
C LEU A 21 16.87 -15.29 21.12
N LEU A 22 17.81 -16.01 20.52
CA LEU A 22 18.22 -15.78 19.13
C LEU A 22 17.06 -16.04 18.15
N LEU A 23 16.34 -17.15 18.32
CA LEU A 23 15.15 -17.44 17.50
C LEU A 23 14.06 -16.38 17.64
N PHE A 24 13.87 -15.88 18.86
CA PHE A 24 12.94 -14.79 19.12
C PHE A 24 13.36 -13.50 18.39
N GLN A 25 14.63 -13.11 18.47
CA GLN A 25 15.13 -11.93 17.75
C GLN A 25 15.03 -12.06 16.23
N ILE A 26 15.34 -13.25 15.68
CA ILE A 26 15.18 -13.52 14.25
C ILE A 26 13.71 -13.35 13.85
N THR A 27 12.78 -13.85 14.66
CA THR A 27 11.34 -13.75 14.38
C THR A 27 10.88 -12.29 14.40
N VAL A 28 11.30 -11.52 15.39
CA VAL A 28 10.98 -10.08 15.48
C VAL A 28 11.51 -9.34 14.25
N TYR A 29 12.76 -9.59 13.87
CA TYR A 29 13.38 -8.96 12.70
C TYR A 29 12.65 -9.29 11.39
N ILE A 30 12.27 -10.56 11.20
CA ILE A 30 11.49 -10.97 10.02
C ILE A 30 10.14 -10.27 9.98
N ASN A 31 9.45 -10.20 11.12
CA ASN A 31 8.15 -9.53 11.21
C ASN A 31 8.25 -8.03 10.93
N GLU A 32 9.25 -7.37 11.49
CA GLU A 32 9.50 -5.95 11.26
C GLU A 32 9.78 -5.69 9.78
N LYS A 33 10.67 -6.49 9.15
CA LYS A 33 10.94 -6.38 7.72
C LYS A 33 9.69 -6.58 6.87
N HIS A 34 8.87 -7.58 7.22
CA HIS A 34 7.64 -7.84 6.49
C HIS A 34 6.61 -6.71 6.65
N ASN A 35 6.54 -6.09 7.82
CA ASN A 35 5.69 -4.92 8.05
C ASN A 35 6.16 -3.70 7.27
N VAL A 36 7.47 -3.39 7.30
CA VAL A 36 8.03 -2.26 6.55
C VAL A 36 7.74 -2.42 5.06
N THR A 37 7.96 -3.61 4.47
CA THR A 37 7.65 -3.84 3.06
C THR A 37 6.16 -3.65 2.75
N LYS A 38 5.26 -4.07 3.64
CA LYS A 38 3.82 -3.83 3.46
C LYS A 38 3.46 -2.35 3.56
N GLU A 39 4.06 -1.62 4.48
CA GLU A 39 3.85 -0.18 4.60
C GLU A 39 4.37 0.56 3.37
N GLU A 40 5.56 0.22 2.88
CA GLU A 40 6.11 0.76 1.63
C GLU A 40 5.17 0.51 0.44
N GLU A 41 4.63 -0.69 0.31
CA GLU A 41 3.66 -1.02 -0.75
C GLU A 41 2.38 -0.17 -0.65
N ILE A 42 1.85 0.01 0.57
CA ILE A 42 0.64 0.82 0.80
C ILE A 42 0.92 2.28 0.46
N LEU A 43 2.05 2.83 0.92
CA LEU A 43 2.46 4.19 0.66
C LEU A 43 2.70 4.44 -0.83
N THR A 44 3.29 3.48 -1.54
CA THR A 44 3.51 3.58 -2.99
C THR A 44 2.19 3.64 -3.75
N LEU A 45 1.22 2.81 -3.39
CA LEU A 45 -0.11 2.83 -3.99
C LEU A 45 -0.88 4.12 -3.67
N GLU A 46 -0.75 4.63 -2.45
CA GLU A 46 -1.37 5.89 -2.04
C GLU A 46 -0.74 7.09 -2.76
N TRP A 47 0.59 7.09 -2.90
CA TRP A 47 1.30 8.08 -3.70
C TRP A 47 0.84 8.04 -5.16
N LEU A 48 0.73 6.86 -5.77
CA LEU A 48 0.23 6.71 -7.14
C LEU A 48 -1.19 7.28 -7.29
N LEU A 49 -2.09 6.95 -6.37
CA LEU A 49 -3.47 7.43 -6.39
C LEU A 49 -3.53 8.96 -6.26
N ARG A 50 -2.78 9.54 -5.32
CA ARG A 50 -2.78 10.99 -5.07
C ARG A 50 -2.18 11.78 -6.24
N ASN A 51 -1.11 11.28 -6.85
CA ASN A 51 -0.53 11.92 -8.04
C ASN A 51 -1.48 11.80 -9.24
N ALA A 52 -2.09 10.63 -9.42
CA ALA A 52 -3.05 10.43 -10.49
C ALA A 52 -4.28 11.34 -10.32
N GLU A 53 -4.78 11.52 -9.11
CA GLU A 53 -5.86 12.48 -8.82
C GLU A 53 -5.45 13.92 -9.14
N GLN A 54 -4.24 14.34 -8.75
CA GLN A 54 -3.73 15.68 -9.09
C GLN A 54 -3.59 15.90 -10.60
N GLU A 55 -3.09 14.90 -11.34
CA GLU A 55 -3.03 14.98 -12.80
C GLU A 55 -4.42 14.99 -13.43
N TRP A 56 -5.35 14.21 -12.90
CA TRP A 56 -6.72 14.15 -13.37
C TRP A 56 -7.46 15.47 -13.20
N VAL A 57 -7.34 16.13 -12.05
CA VAL A 57 -7.95 17.47 -11.81
C VAL A 57 -7.41 18.49 -12.81
N LYS A 58 -6.08 18.53 -13.02
CA LYS A 58 -5.46 19.44 -14.00
C LYS A 58 -5.91 19.18 -15.43
N GLN A 59 -6.15 17.93 -15.80
CA GLN A 59 -6.52 17.56 -17.17
C GLN A 59 -8.03 17.62 -17.45
N ILE A 60 -8.88 17.43 -16.44
CA ILE A 60 -10.33 17.61 -16.56
C ILE A 60 -10.66 19.02 -17.02
N GLU A 61 -9.97 20.03 -16.49
CA GLU A 61 -10.15 21.43 -16.89
C GLU A 61 -9.85 21.68 -18.37
N VAL A 62 -9.00 20.83 -18.98
CA VAL A 62 -8.49 21.06 -20.34
C VAL A 62 -9.14 20.14 -21.39
N THR A 63 -9.49 18.90 -21.03
CA THR A 63 -9.82 17.85 -22.02
C THR A 63 -11.11 17.08 -21.75
N GLY A 64 -11.78 17.30 -20.61
CA GLY A 64 -12.97 16.54 -20.22
C GLY A 64 -12.67 15.15 -19.61
N ILE A 65 -13.74 14.41 -19.31
CA ILE A 65 -13.73 13.16 -18.52
C ILE A 65 -13.79 11.95 -19.46
N ASP A 66 -12.62 11.41 -19.83
CA ASP A 66 -12.49 10.23 -20.71
C ASP A 66 -11.67 9.11 -20.06
N GLU A 67 -11.86 7.86 -20.51
CA GLU A 67 -11.03 6.73 -20.07
C GLU A 67 -9.57 6.92 -20.49
N ARG A 68 -8.64 6.91 -19.53
CA ARG A 68 -7.21 7.14 -19.79
C ARG A 68 -6.34 6.28 -18.90
N THR A 69 -5.14 5.99 -19.40
CA THR A 69 -4.09 5.34 -18.61
C THR A 69 -2.91 6.28 -18.49
N ILE A 70 -2.50 6.57 -17.26
CA ILE A 70 -1.33 7.38 -16.92
C ILE A 70 -0.23 6.45 -16.45
N THR A 71 0.98 6.62 -16.99
CA THR A 71 2.16 5.88 -16.56
C THR A 71 3.01 6.77 -15.67
N LEU A 72 3.19 6.35 -14.42
CA LEU A 72 4.01 6.99 -13.41
C LEU A 72 5.28 6.15 -13.17
N PRO A 73 6.37 6.72 -12.61
CA PRO A 73 7.59 5.96 -12.35
C PRO A 73 7.36 4.71 -11.49
N SER A 74 6.42 4.79 -10.54
CA SER A 74 6.10 3.72 -9.60
C SER A 74 4.99 2.77 -10.09
N GLY A 75 4.45 2.95 -11.31
CA GLY A 75 3.38 2.09 -11.81
C GLY A 75 2.45 2.75 -12.82
N THR A 76 1.30 2.12 -13.07
CA THR A 76 0.30 2.62 -14.03
C THR A 76 -1.02 2.86 -13.33
N VAL A 77 -1.72 3.93 -13.71
CA VAL A 77 -3.05 4.26 -13.18
C VAL A 77 -4.03 4.38 -14.34
N ARG A 78 -5.11 3.59 -14.31
CA ARG A 78 -6.17 3.62 -15.31
C ARG A 78 -7.44 4.24 -14.73
N PHE A 79 -8.00 5.18 -15.47
CA PHE A 79 -9.29 5.82 -15.19
C PHE A 79 -10.35 5.18 -16.08
N GLU A 80 -11.39 4.64 -15.47
CA GLU A 80 -12.57 4.09 -16.12
C GLU A 80 -13.77 4.96 -15.78
N LEU A 81 -14.48 5.44 -16.80
CA LEU A 81 -15.72 6.18 -16.61
C LEU A 81 -16.86 5.16 -16.46
N LEU A 82 -17.36 4.99 -15.23
CA LEU A 82 -18.43 4.02 -14.99
C LEU A 82 -19.81 4.58 -15.30
N SER A 83 -20.03 5.87 -15.03
CA SER A 83 -21.30 6.52 -15.31
C SER A 83 -21.12 8.04 -15.38
N LYS A 84 -21.80 8.66 -16.34
CA LYS A 84 -21.88 10.11 -16.52
C LYS A 84 -23.35 10.50 -16.65
N ASN A 85 -23.92 10.98 -15.55
CA ASN A 85 -25.24 11.62 -15.51
C ASN A 85 -25.07 13.14 -15.37
N LYS A 86 -26.11 13.92 -15.70
CA LYS A 86 -26.08 15.39 -15.65
C LYS A 86 -25.63 15.95 -14.29
N ASN A 87 -25.93 15.25 -13.20
CA ASN A 87 -25.60 15.66 -11.83
C ASN A 87 -24.57 14.75 -11.14
N HIS A 88 -24.12 13.65 -11.76
CA HIS A 88 -23.22 12.71 -11.10
C HIS A 88 -22.27 12.06 -12.09
N VAL A 89 -20.99 12.16 -11.80
CA VAL A 89 -19.94 11.45 -12.54
C VAL A 89 -19.27 10.47 -11.59
N ARG A 90 -19.27 9.18 -11.97
CA ARG A 90 -18.54 8.13 -11.25
C ARG A 90 -17.36 7.66 -12.07
N VAL A 91 -16.16 7.86 -11.52
CA VAL A 91 -14.91 7.44 -12.12
C VAL A 91 -14.27 6.38 -11.22
N LYS A 92 -13.84 5.27 -11.81
CA LYS A 92 -13.06 4.24 -11.13
C LYS A 92 -11.60 4.41 -11.48
N ILE A 93 -10.77 4.62 -10.47
CA ILE A 93 -9.33 4.66 -10.58
C ILE A 93 -8.78 3.28 -10.24
N ILE A 94 -7.95 2.75 -11.12
CA ILE A 94 -7.26 1.47 -10.95
C ILE A 94 -5.76 1.76 -10.95
N ALA A 95 -5.14 1.76 -9.77
CA ALA A 95 -3.70 1.83 -9.64
C ALA A 95 -3.10 0.42 -9.71
N LYS A 96 -2.03 0.26 -10.48
CA LYS A 96 -1.24 -0.96 -10.60
C LYS A 96 0.23 -0.62 -10.39
N ASP A 97 0.82 -1.17 -9.35
CA ASP A 97 2.26 -1.06 -9.08
C ASP A 97 3.07 -1.97 -10.03
N ASN A 98 4.38 -1.71 -10.15
CA ASN A 98 5.34 -2.49 -10.93
C ASN A 98 5.40 -3.97 -10.49
N ASN A 99 5.09 -4.25 -9.22
CA ASN A 99 4.97 -5.60 -8.68
C ASN A 99 3.64 -6.30 -9.03
N GLY A 100 2.79 -5.67 -9.86
CA GLY A 100 1.54 -6.25 -10.34
C GLY A 100 0.37 -6.16 -9.35
N LYS A 101 0.58 -5.62 -8.15
CA LYS A 101 -0.48 -5.35 -7.16
C LYS A 101 -1.41 -4.26 -7.65
N LYS A 102 -2.71 -4.45 -7.42
CA LYS A 102 -3.76 -3.54 -7.88
C LYS A 102 -4.56 -2.99 -6.72
N ARG A 103 -4.90 -1.70 -6.78
CA ARG A 103 -5.84 -1.06 -5.86
C ARG A 103 -6.89 -0.30 -6.66
N HIS A 104 -8.14 -0.38 -6.21
CA HIS A 104 -9.26 0.30 -6.83
C HIS A 104 -9.74 1.42 -5.90
N HIS A 105 -10.02 2.58 -6.48
CA HIS A 105 -10.63 3.71 -5.80
C HIS A 105 -11.78 4.25 -6.65
N TYR A 106 -12.85 4.70 -6.01
CA TYR A 106 -14.02 5.24 -6.69
C TYR A 106 -14.17 6.70 -6.31
N LEU A 107 -14.12 7.57 -7.31
CA LEU A 107 -14.46 8.98 -7.17
C LEU A 107 -15.90 9.18 -7.64
N ASN A 108 -16.72 9.72 -6.75
CA ASN A 108 -18.03 10.24 -7.08
C ASN A 108 -17.94 11.76 -7.05
N MET A 109 -18.10 12.39 -8.20
CA MET A 109 -18.23 13.83 -8.31
C MET A 109 -19.71 14.14 -8.49
N GLU A 110 -20.27 14.92 -7.57
CA GLU A 110 -21.58 15.56 -7.80
C GLU A 110 -21.34 16.76 -8.71
N GLY A 111 -22.07 16.82 -9.81
CA GLY A 111 -22.11 18.00 -10.66
C GLY A 111 -22.70 19.13 -9.84
N ASN A 112 -21.85 20.07 -9.44
CA ASN A 112 -22.30 21.23 -8.71
C ASN A 112 -23.22 22.03 -9.63
N ASN A 113 -24.52 22.02 -9.34
CA ASN A 113 -25.51 22.86 -9.99
C ASN A 113 -25.37 24.30 -9.49
N ASP A 114 -24.18 24.89 -9.59
CA ASP A 114 -24.00 26.34 -9.50
C ASP A 114 -24.38 26.93 -10.87
N THR A 115 -25.67 26.85 -11.18
CA THR A 115 -26.28 27.70 -12.20
C THR A 115 -27.19 28.70 -11.48
N ASN A 116 -26.80 29.97 -11.62
CA ASN A 116 -27.62 31.18 -11.57
C ASN A 116 -28.04 31.68 -10.18
N GLU A 117 -27.41 32.77 -9.72
CA GLU A 117 -27.87 34.14 -10.00
C GLU A 117 -26.71 35.15 -9.95
#